data_AF-A0A9X3E898-F1
#
_entry.id   AF-A0A9X3E898-F1
#
_cell.length_a   1.000
_cell.length_b   1.000
_cell.length_c   1.000
_cell.angle_alpha   90.00
_cell.angle_beta   90.00
_cell.angle_gamma   90.00
#
_symmetry.space_group_name_H-M   'P 1'
#
loop_
_entity.id
_entity.type
_entity.pdbx_description
1 polymer ?
#
loop_
_entity_poly.entity_id
_entity_poly.type
_entity_poly.pdbx_seq_one_letter_code
_entity_poly.pdbx_strand_id
1 'polypeptide(L)'
;MSRKQAYVLVTAVTILGALSTVFVLQNIAFNEQLRAQSKLIQLTKINLLQARLSLSYATNGDKSLTIDSMVSTVVHQEICVSVHDRCVKVPLLVK
;
A
#
# COMPACT_ATOMS: atom_id res chain seq x y z
N MET A 1 -57.22 -8.44 -4.39
CA MET A 1 -56.16 -7.59 -3.77
C MET A 1 -54.79 -8.25 -3.70
N SER A 2 -54.64 -9.57 -3.46
CA SER A 2 -53.31 -10.17 -3.19
C SER A 2 -52.30 -10.18 -4.36
N ARG A 3 -52.76 -10.22 -5.62
CA ARG A 3 -51.87 -10.21 -6.80
C ARG A 3 -51.07 -8.91 -6.97
N LYS A 4 -51.66 -7.75 -6.62
CA LYS A 4 -50.98 -6.44 -6.73
C LYS A 4 -49.91 -6.28 -5.66
N GLN A 5 -50.17 -6.74 -4.43
CA GLN A 5 -49.18 -6.75 -3.35
C GLN A 5 -48.02 -7.71 -3.64
N ALA A 6 -48.30 -8.89 -4.19
CA ALA A 6 -47.26 -9.83 -4.61
C ALA A 6 -46.35 -9.25 -5.69
N TYR A 7 -46.92 -8.52 -6.68
CA TYR A 7 -46.14 -7.87 -7.72
C TYR A 7 -45.19 -6.81 -7.15
N VAL A 8 -45.69 -5.94 -6.25
CA VAL A 8 -44.87 -4.91 -5.60
C VAL A 8 -43.76 -5.53 -4.74
N LEU A 9 -44.09 -6.59 -4.00
CA LEU A 9 -43.12 -7.28 -3.13
C LEU A 9 -41.99 -7.92 -3.95
N VAL A 10 -42.32 -8.62 -5.03
CA VAL A 10 -41.32 -9.26 -5.89
C VAL A 10 -40.39 -8.21 -6.50
N THR A 11 -40.92 -7.13 -7.07
CA THR A 11 -40.09 -6.07 -7.65
C THR A 11 -39.18 -5.41 -6.62
N ALA A 12 -39.69 -5.17 -5.40
CA ALA A 12 -38.90 -4.59 -4.32
C ALA A 12 -37.75 -5.53 -3.88
N VAL A 13 -38.01 -6.82 -3.74
CA VAL A 13 -36.98 -7.82 -3.40
C VAL A 13 -35.91 -7.90 -4.50
N THR A 14 -36.31 -7.87 -5.77
CA THR A 14 -35.35 -7.90 -6.89
C THR A 14 -34.45 -6.67 -6.90
N ILE A 15 -35.00 -5.48 -6.68
CA ILE A 15 -34.24 -4.23 -6.62
C ILE A 15 -33.28 -4.23 -5.42
N LEU A 16 -33.78 -4.63 -4.24
CA LEU A 16 -32.95 -4.72 -3.04
C LEU A 16 -31.85 -5.76 -3.17
N GLY A 17 -32.13 -6.91 -3.80
CA GLY A 17 -31.13 -7.94 -4.08
C GLY A 17 -30.05 -7.45 -5.04
N ALA A 18 -30.44 -6.77 -6.13
CA ALA A 18 -29.49 -6.18 -7.07
C ALA A 18 -28.59 -5.13 -6.39
N LEU A 19 -29.17 -4.22 -5.61
CA LEU A 19 -28.43 -3.21 -4.85
C LEU A 19 -27.48 -3.83 -3.84
N SER A 20 -27.93 -4.85 -3.08
CA SER A 20 -27.09 -5.57 -2.12
C SER A 20 -25.86 -6.18 -2.80
N THR A 21 -26.06 -6.81 -3.96
CA THR A 21 -24.97 -7.44 -4.71
C THR A 21 -23.96 -6.40 -5.21
N VAL A 22 -24.45 -5.27 -5.72
CA VAL A 22 -23.63 -4.13 -6.14
C VAL A 22 -22.83 -3.55 -4.98
N PHE A 23 -23.43 -3.38 -3.80
CA PHE A 23 -22.72 -2.88 -2.62
C PHE A 23 -21.63 -3.85 -2.15
N VAL A 24 -21.86 -5.15 -2.18
CA VAL A 24 -20.84 -6.16 -1.82
C VAL A 24 -19.67 -6.10 -2.80
N LEU A 25 -19.94 -6.04 -4.11
CA LEU A 25 -18.91 -5.92 -5.14
C LEU A 25 -18.09 -4.63 -4.98
N GLN A 26 -18.74 -3.50 -4.72
CA GLN A 26 -18.06 -2.22 -4.46
C GLN A 26 -17.16 -2.31 -3.22
N ASN A 27 -17.63 -2.96 -2.14
CA ASN A 27 -16.84 -3.12 -0.92
C ASN A 27 -15.59 -3.98 -1.17
N ILE A 28 -15.73 -5.10 -1.89
CA ILE A 28 -14.61 -5.98 -2.25
C ILE A 28 -13.60 -5.21 -3.11
N ALA A 29 -14.08 -4.52 -4.15
CA ALA A 29 -13.23 -3.73 -5.03
C ALA A 29 -12.48 -2.61 -4.29
N PHE A 30 -13.17 -1.91 -3.39
CA PHE A 30 -12.56 -0.86 -2.56
C PHE A 30 -11.50 -1.43 -1.62
N ASN A 31 -11.75 -2.60 -1.02
CA ASN A 31 -10.80 -3.23 -0.12
C ASN A 31 -9.53 -3.71 -0.85
N GLU A 32 -9.68 -4.26 -2.06
CA GLU A 32 -8.52 -4.60 -2.91
C GLU A 32 -7.75 -3.36 -3.35
N GLN A 33 -8.43 -2.26 -3.66
CA GLN A 33 -7.78 -0.97 -3.95
C GLN A 33 -7.01 -0.43 -2.74
N LEU A 34 -7.58 -0.47 -1.53
CA LEU A 34 -6.89 -0.07 -0.30
C LEU A 34 -5.65 -0.92 -0.05
N ARG A 35 -5.73 -2.24 -0.27
CA ARG A 35 -4.59 -3.15 -0.15
C ARG A 35 -3.51 -2.82 -1.19
N ALA A 36 -3.88 -2.55 -2.44
CA ALA A 36 -2.94 -2.15 -3.48
C ALA A 36 -2.26 -0.81 -3.16
N GLN A 37 -3.03 0.18 -2.70
CA GLN A 37 -2.49 1.48 -2.29
C GLN A 37 -1.56 1.35 -1.08
N SER A 38 -1.91 0.55 -0.07
CA SER A 38 -1.05 0.30 1.09
C SER A 38 0.31 -0.27 0.68
N LYS A 39 0.33 -1.23 -0.25
CA LYS A 39 1.57 -1.79 -0.81
C LYS A 39 2.38 -0.73 -1.57
N LEU A 40 1.73 0.09 -2.40
CA LEU A 40 2.40 1.18 -3.11
C LEU A 40 3.00 2.20 -2.13
N ILE A 41 2.28 2.60 -1.10
CA ILE A 41 2.78 3.52 -0.07
C ILE A 41 4.01 2.95 0.64
N GLN A 42 4.02 1.66 0.98
CA GLN A 42 5.21 1.02 1.57
C GLN A 42 6.41 1.03 0.63
N LEU A 43 6.21 0.68 -0.66
CA LEU A 43 7.28 0.72 -1.66
C LEU A 43 7.81 2.14 -1.89
N THR A 44 6.92 3.13 -1.98
CA THR A 44 7.30 4.54 -2.13
C THR A 44 8.09 5.04 -0.93
N LYS A 45 7.74 4.65 0.30
CA LYS A 45 8.52 4.98 1.50
C LYS A 45 9.94 4.42 1.42
N ILE A 46 10.09 3.16 1.01
CA ILE A 46 11.42 2.53 0.82
C ILE A 46 12.23 3.26 -0.26
N ASN A 47 11.63 3.57 -1.41
CA ASN A 47 12.31 4.27 -2.50
C ASN A 47 12.75 5.69 -2.11
N LEU A 48 11.91 6.43 -1.38
CA LEU A 48 12.26 7.76 -0.86
C LEU A 48 13.47 7.68 0.07
N LEU A 49 13.49 6.66 0.93
CA LEU A 49 14.54 6.44 1.89
C LEU A 49 15.84 6.07 1.18
N GLN A 50 15.81 5.15 0.22
CA GLN A 50 16.94 4.82 -0.65
C GLN A 50 17.50 6.04 -1.38
N ALA A 51 16.63 6.89 -1.95
CA ALA A 51 17.05 8.10 -2.65
C ALA A 51 17.73 9.12 -1.71
N ARG A 52 17.17 9.33 -0.51
CA ARG A 52 17.76 10.23 0.49
C ARG A 52 19.09 9.73 1.01
N LEU A 53 19.23 8.43 1.26
CA LEU A 53 20.53 7.85 1.64
C LEU A 53 21.55 7.94 0.52
N SER A 54 21.15 7.64 -0.72
CA SER A 54 22.05 7.73 -1.86
C SER A 54 22.54 9.17 -2.05
N LEU A 55 21.66 10.17 -1.86
CA LEU A 55 22.02 11.58 -1.91
C LEU A 55 22.95 11.97 -0.76
N SER A 56 22.61 11.60 0.49
CA SER A 56 23.43 11.91 1.68
C SER A 56 24.82 11.28 1.61
N TYR A 57 24.92 10.07 1.08
CA TYR A 57 26.19 9.38 0.84
C TYR A 57 27.01 10.13 -0.22
N ALA A 58 26.40 10.56 -1.32
CA ALA A 58 27.08 11.30 -2.38
C ALA A 58 27.52 12.72 -1.96
N THR A 59 26.76 13.42 -1.12
CA THR A 59 27.08 14.80 -0.71
C THR A 59 28.00 14.89 0.50
N ASN A 60 27.80 14.03 1.51
CA ASN A 60 28.47 14.15 2.81
C ASN A 60 29.38 12.96 3.14
N GLY A 61 29.34 11.87 2.35
CA GLY A 61 30.00 10.62 2.70
C GLY A 61 29.33 9.87 3.85
N ASP A 62 28.13 10.29 4.26
CA ASP A 62 27.39 9.71 5.39
C ASP A 62 26.92 8.30 5.05
N LYS A 63 27.34 7.33 5.86
CA LYS A 63 27.05 5.90 5.66
C LYS A 63 25.81 5.43 6.41
N SER A 64 25.16 6.29 7.17
CA SER A 64 23.98 5.93 7.96
C SER A 64 22.98 7.07 8.03
N LEU A 65 21.69 6.77 7.84
CA LEU A 65 20.61 7.73 7.98
C LEU A 65 19.45 7.08 8.71
N THR A 66 18.90 7.77 9.71
CA THR A 66 17.73 7.32 10.45
C THR A 66 16.55 8.22 10.07
N ILE A 67 15.50 7.65 9.50
CA ILE A 67 14.26 8.37 9.17
C ILE A 67 13.09 7.53 9.65
N ASP A 68 12.17 8.12 10.42
CA ASP A 68 10.92 7.48 10.85
C ASP A 68 11.12 6.12 11.56
N SER A 69 12.11 6.03 12.45
CA SER A 69 12.51 4.79 13.15
C SER A 69 13.10 3.68 12.27
N MET A 70 13.32 3.93 10.97
CA MET A 70 14.06 3.05 10.08
C MET A 70 15.52 3.49 10.01
N VAL A 71 16.42 2.61 10.47
CA VAL A 71 17.86 2.84 10.41
C VAL A 71 18.35 2.25 9.10
N SER A 72 18.98 3.07 8.27
CA SER A 72 19.61 2.58 7.05
C SER A 72 21.11 2.79 7.10
N THR A 73 21.85 1.73 6.80
CA THR A 73 23.31 1.72 6.82
C THR A 73 23.84 1.22 5.48
N VAL A 74 24.79 1.94 4.91
CA VAL A 74 25.49 1.55 3.68
C VAL A 74 26.56 0.52 4.05
N VAL A 75 26.45 -0.69 3.51
CA VAL A 75 27.39 -1.81 3.69
C VAL A 75 27.86 -2.25 2.30
N HIS A 76 29.15 -2.08 1.99
CA HIS A 76 29.77 -2.60 0.75
C HIS A 76 28.99 -2.27 -0.55
N GLN A 77 28.54 -1.01 -0.70
CA GLN A 77 27.75 -0.53 -1.84
C GLN A 77 26.26 -0.94 -1.88
N GLU A 78 25.77 -1.62 -0.84
CA GLU A 78 24.36 -1.93 -0.65
C GLU A 78 23.81 -1.13 0.55
N ILE A 79 22.62 -0.55 0.42
CA ILE A 79 21.90 0.06 1.55
C ILE A 79 21.16 -1.06 2.28
N CYS A 80 21.54 -1.33 3.52
CA CYS A 80 20.75 -2.13 4.46
C CYS A 80 19.71 -1.21 5.10
N VAL A 81 18.44 -1.32 4.73
CA VAL A 81 17.34 -0.66 5.44
C VAL A 81 16.84 -1.62 6.53
N SER A 82 17.08 -1.28 7.80
CA SER A 82 16.56 -2.01 8.95
C SER A 82 15.09 -1.67 9.15
N VAL A 83 14.22 -2.65 8.92
CA VAL A 83 12.79 -2.58 9.21
C VAL A 83 12.44 -3.77 10.10
N HIS A 84 12.14 -3.54 11.38
CA HIS A 84 11.74 -4.59 12.34
C HIS A 84 12.71 -5.80 12.38
N ASP A 85 13.99 -5.57 12.67
CA ASP A 85 15.06 -6.59 12.73
C ASP A 85 15.36 -7.35 11.42
N ARG A 86 14.75 -6.95 10.29
CA ARG A 86 15.11 -7.47 8.97
C ARG A 86 15.85 -6.39 8.18
N CYS A 87 17.05 -6.73 7.68
CA CYS A 87 17.71 -5.89 6.69
C CYS A 87 17.15 -6.21 5.30
N VAL A 88 16.55 -5.21 4.67
CA VAL A 88 16.26 -5.23 3.25
C VAL A 88 17.44 -4.59 2.52
N LYS A 89 18.13 -5.37 1.68
CA LYS A 89 19.24 -4.91 0.85
C LYS A 89 18.70 -4.22 -0.38
N VAL A 90 19.08 -2.96 -0.57
CA VAL A 90 18.70 -2.15 -1.73
C VAL A 90 19.96 -1.54 -2.33
N PRO A 91 20.18 -1.60 -3.66
CA PRO A 91 21.40 -1.05 -4.27
C PRO A 91 21.51 0.47 -4.07
N LEU A 92 22.71 1.00 -3.95
CA LEU A 92 22.96 2.44 -4.05
C LEU A 92 22.57 2.94 -5.44
N LEU A 93 21.83 4.05 -5.52
CA LEU A 93 21.47 4.67 -6.81
C LEU A 93 22.61 5.48 -7.42
N VAL A 94 23.63 5.80 -6.63
CA VAL A 94 24.79 6.62 -7.04
C VAL A 94 26.05 5.92 -6.55
N LYS A 95 27.04 5.75 -7.44
CA LYS A 95 28.34 5.11 -7.17
C LYS A 95 29.35 6.10 -6.62
#